data_AF-A0A7S1SET6-F1
#
_entry.id   AF-A0A7S1SET6-F1
#
_cell.length_a   1.000
_cell.length_b   1.000
_cell.length_c   1.000
_cell.angle_alpha   90.00
_cell.angle_beta   90.00
_cell.angle_gamma   90.00
#
_symmetry.space_group_name_H-M   'P 1'
#
loop_
_entity.id
_entity.type
_entity.pdbx_description
1 polymer ?
#
loop_
_entity_poly.entity_id
_entity_poly.type
_entity_poly.pdbx_seq_one_letter_code
_entity_poly.pdbx_strand_id
1 'polypeptide(L)'
;MYAPYVRLIRHHFSLANWSKIVNTIGGAEAKCKGELTFAAESMGGSAGEMMAQCANAGRLGELQDPELPGFTLQTLYTYGASAASVEPMTNALREDGCFKG
;
A
#
# COMPACT_ATOMS: atom_id res chain seq x y z
N MET A 1 -4.09 -15.53 -16.48
CA MET A 1 -3.67 -14.16 -16.88
C MET A 1 -3.81 -13.27 -15.65
N TYR A 2 -2.75 -12.58 -15.20
CA TYR A 2 -2.88 -11.65 -14.08
C TYR A 2 -3.43 -10.32 -14.57
N ALA A 3 -4.30 -9.68 -13.78
CA ALA A 3 -4.74 -8.32 -14.06
C ALA A 3 -3.51 -7.38 -14.12
N PRO A 4 -3.51 -6.36 -15.00
CA PRO A 4 -2.35 -5.50 -15.23
C PRO A 4 -1.77 -4.86 -13.96
N TYR A 5 -2.59 -4.45 -12.99
CA TYR A 5 -2.15 -3.86 -11.73
C TYR A 5 -1.42 -4.85 -10.79
N VAL A 6 -1.74 -6.15 -10.87
CA VAL A 6 -1.01 -7.18 -10.09
C VAL A 6 0.42 -7.31 -10.59
N ARG A 7 0.62 -7.22 -11.91
CA ARG A 7 1.97 -7.19 -12.50
C ARG A 7 2.71 -5.92 -12.09
N LEU A 8 2.02 -4.77 -12.06
CA LEU A 8 2.58 -3.50 -11.63
C LEU A 8 3.10 -3.57 -10.18
N ILE A 9 2.30 -4.08 -9.25
CA ILE A 9 2.69 -4.31 -7.84
C ILE A 9 3.93 -5.18 -7.75
N ARG A 10 3.90 -6.36 -8.38
CA ARG A 10 5.01 -7.32 -8.28
C ARG A 10 6.30 -6.75 -8.84
N HIS A 11 6.20 -6.04 -9.97
CA HIS A 11 7.35 -5.37 -10.54
C HIS A 11 7.93 -4.34 -9.57
N HIS A 12 7.10 -3.43 -9.04
CA HIS A 12 7.57 -2.38 -8.13
C HIS A 12 8.18 -2.93 -6.85
N PHE A 13 7.59 -3.96 -6.25
CA PHE A 13 8.08 -4.50 -4.98
C PHE A 13 9.34 -5.36 -5.14
N SER A 14 9.66 -5.78 -6.37
CA SER A 14 10.94 -6.41 -6.71
C SER A 14 12.07 -5.42 -6.98
N LEU A 15 11.79 -4.13 -7.11
CA LEU A 15 12.81 -3.15 -7.43
C LEU A 15 13.74 -2.91 -6.23
N ALA A 16 15.04 -2.77 -6.49
CA ALA A 16 16.04 -2.52 -5.45
C ALA A 16 15.80 -1.24 -4.64
N ASN A 17 15.06 -0.27 -5.18
CA ASN A 17 14.69 0.95 -4.45
C ASN A 17 13.52 0.73 -3.47
N TRP A 18 12.71 -0.32 -3.64
CA TRP A 18 11.58 -0.63 -2.76
C TRP A 18 12.06 -0.90 -1.34
N SER A 19 13.06 -1.76 -1.17
CA SER A 19 13.66 -2.04 0.14
C SER A 19 14.15 -0.77 0.84
N LYS A 20 14.73 0.18 0.10
CA LYS A 20 15.17 1.48 0.63
C LYS A 20 13.99 2.34 1.10
N ILE A 21 12.91 2.38 0.32
CA ILE A 21 11.68 3.11 0.67
C ILE A 21 11.09 2.53 1.95
N VAL A 22 10.89 1.22 1.99
CA VAL A 22 10.22 0.52 3.09
C VAL A 22 11.03 0.62 4.39
N ASN A 23 12.36 0.49 4.32
CA ASN A 23 13.21 0.72 5.50
C ASN A 23 13.16 2.17 6.01
N THR A 24 12.96 3.15 5.12
CA THR A 24 12.85 4.57 5.52
C THR A 24 11.54 4.86 6.25
N ILE A 25 10.44 4.21 5.85
CA ILE A 25 9.10 4.49 6.40
C ILE A 25 8.68 3.55 7.53
N GLY A 26 9.16 2.29 7.55
CA GLY A 26 8.74 1.26 8.51
C GLY A 26 9.87 0.56 9.25
N GLY A 27 11.13 0.76 8.86
CA GLY A 27 12.28 0.11 9.50
C GLY A 27 12.58 0.59 10.92
N ALA A 28 13.47 -0.12 11.61
CA ALA A 28 13.90 0.22 12.97
C ALA A 28 14.48 1.65 13.06
N GLU A 29 15.10 2.13 11.99
CA GLU A 29 15.64 3.49 11.85
C GLU A 29 14.68 4.46 11.14
N ALA A 30 13.39 4.14 11.04
CA ALA A 30 12.41 4.95 10.31
C ALA A 30 12.39 6.39 10.82
N LYS A 31 12.71 7.31 9.91
CA LYS A 31 12.76 8.76 10.15
C LYS A 31 11.39 9.40 9.97
N CYS A 32 10.51 8.76 9.21
CA CYS A 32 9.13 9.21 9.03
C CYS A 32 8.35 8.94 10.33
N LYS A 33 7.75 9.98 10.90
CA LYS A 33 6.84 9.92 12.05
C LYS A 33 5.49 10.51 11.63
N GLY A 34 4.41 9.91 12.12
CA GLY A 34 3.04 10.34 11.81
C GLY A 34 2.36 9.48 10.75
N GLU A 35 1.31 10.03 10.15
CA GLU A 35 0.47 9.33 9.17
C GLU A 35 1.16 9.23 7.80
N LEU A 36 1.18 8.03 7.24
CA LEU A 36 1.61 7.82 5.86
C LEU A 36 0.42 8.03 4.93
N THR A 37 0.66 8.90 3.94
CA THR A 37 -0.28 9.19 2.85
C THR A 37 0.22 8.56 1.56
N PHE A 38 -0.64 7.76 0.92
CA PHE A 38 -0.40 7.26 -0.42
C PHE A 38 -1.32 7.95 -1.41
N ALA A 39 -0.76 8.36 -2.55
CA ALA A 39 -1.52 8.93 -3.65
C ALA A 39 -1.06 8.31 -4.96
N ALA A 40 -1.99 7.89 -5.81
CA ALA A 40 -1.67 7.35 -7.12
C ALA A 40 -2.79 7.57 -8.13
N GLU A 41 -2.40 7.56 -9.41
CA GLU A 41 -3.29 7.74 -10.54
C GLU A 41 -3.34 6.46 -11.39
N SER A 42 -4.47 6.27 -12.08
CA SER A 42 -4.70 5.16 -13.01
C SER A 42 -4.46 3.80 -12.34
N MET A 43 -3.70 2.91 -12.98
CA MET A 43 -3.36 1.59 -12.45
C MET A 43 -2.61 1.64 -11.11
N GLY A 44 -1.92 2.75 -10.82
CA GLY A 44 -1.25 2.96 -9.53
C GLY A 44 -2.24 3.05 -8.37
N GLY A 45 -3.46 3.54 -8.62
CA GLY A 45 -4.51 3.60 -7.60
C GLY A 45 -5.01 2.22 -7.20
N SER A 46 -5.32 1.35 -8.15
CA SER A 46 -5.72 -0.04 -7.86
C SER A 46 -4.60 -0.82 -7.15
N ALA A 47 -3.34 -0.54 -7.51
CA ALA A 47 -2.18 -1.06 -6.79
C ALA A 47 -2.10 -0.50 -5.36
N GLY A 48 -2.36 0.80 -5.19
CA GLY A 48 -2.43 1.47 -3.89
C GLY A 48 -3.47 0.87 -2.96
N GLU A 49 -4.66 0.57 -3.49
CA GLU A 49 -5.75 -0.10 -2.77
C GLU A 49 -5.31 -1.46 -2.20
N MET A 50 -4.71 -2.31 -3.04
CA MET A 50 -4.20 -3.62 -2.60
C MET A 50 -3.09 -3.49 -1.55
N MET A 51 -2.16 -2.58 -1.77
CA MET A 51 -1.07 -2.34 -0.83
C MET A 51 -1.60 -1.83 0.51
N ALA A 52 -2.55 -0.89 0.51
CA ALA A 52 -3.15 -0.34 1.73
C ALA A 52 -3.87 -1.40 2.55
N GLN A 53 -4.62 -2.28 1.89
CA GLN A 53 -5.29 -3.39 2.55
C GLN A 53 -4.27 -4.37 3.17
N CYS A 54 -3.23 -4.75 2.44
CA CYS A 54 -2.18 -5.63 2.95
C CYS A 54 -1.37 -4.98 4.08
N ALA A 55 -1.05 -3.69 3.97
CA ALA A 55 -0.35 -2.89 4.98
C ALA A 55 -1.12 -2.88 6.30
N ASN A 56 -2.39 -2.46 6.28
CA ASN A 56 -3.17 -2.30 7.49
C ASN A 56 -3.61 -3.64 8.10
N ALA A 57 -3.61 -4.72 7.32
CA ALA A 57 -3.86 -6.08 7.81
C ALA A 57 -2.60 -6.81 8.33
N GLY A 58 -1.40 -6.19 8.26
CA GLY A 58 -0.15 -6.85 8.62
C GLY A 58 0.28 -7.97 7.64
N ARG A 59 -0.22 -7.91 6.41
CA ARG A 59 -0.01 -8.91 5.34
C ARG A 59 0.88 -8.40 4.21
N LEU A 60 1.71 -7.38 4.46
CA LEU A 60 2.63 -6.83 3.44
C LEU A 60 3.59 -7.87 2.89
N GLY A 61 4.01 -8.86 3.69
CA GLY A 61 4.86 -9.97 3.24
C GLY A 61 4.24 -10.85 2.14
N GLU A 62 2.96 -10.68 1.82
CA GLU A 62 2.35 -11.33 0.64
C GLU A 62 2.64 -10.59 -0.67
N LEU A 63 3.01 -9.31 -0.58
CA LEU A 63 3.30 -8.48 -1.73
C LEU A 63 4.81 -8.24 -1.87
N GLN A 64 5.52 -8.00 -0.76
CA GLN A 64 6.95 -7.72 -0.71
C GLN A 64 7.73 -8.87 -0.05
N ASP A 65 9.07 -8.79 -0.07
CA ASP A 65 9.91 -9.72 0.69
C ASP A 65 9.53 -9.72 2.18
N PRO A 66 9.24 -10.88 2.80
CA PRO A 66 8.79 -10.97 4.18
C PRO A 66 9.84 -10.51 5.21
N GLU A 67 11.11 -10.38 4.84
CA GLU A 67 12.16 -9.82 5.71
C GLU A 67 12.12 -8.29 5.76
N LEU A 68 11.41 -7.63 4.84
CA LEU A 68 11.25 -6.17 4.85
C LEU A 68 10.26 -5.72 5.92
N PRO A 69 10.50 -4.55 6.55
CA PRO A 69 9.62 -4.06 7.61
C PRO A 69 8.22 -3.74 7.08
N GLY A 70 7.22 -3.91 7.94
CA GLY A 70 5.85 -3.48 7.67
C GLY A 70 5.67 -1.98 7.88
N PHE A 71 4.60 -1.43 7.30
CA PHE A 71 4.10 -0.08 7.58
C PHE A 71 2.58 -0.09 7.45
N THR A 72 1.94 0.99 7.89
CA THR A 72 0.49 1.19 7.76
C THR A 72 0.19 2.46 6.98
N LEU A 73 -0.93 2.49 6.27
CA LEU A 73 -1.38 3.65 5.49
C LEU A 73 -2.68 4.19 6.10
N GLN A 74 -2.68 5.46 6.50
CA GLN A 74 -3.86 6.10 7.11
C GLN A 74 -4.70 6.82 6.06
N THR A 75 -4.03 7.32 5.03
CA THR A 75 -4.61 8.15 3.98
C THR A 75 -4.30 7.56 2.61
N LEU A 76 -5.32 7.43 1.78
CA LEU A 76 -5.22 6.84 0.44
C LEU A 76 -6.04 7.68 -0.54
N TYR A 77 -5.37 8.28 -1.51
CA TYR A 77 -6.00 8.98 -2.62
C TYR A 77 -5.77 8.23 -3.94
N THR A 78 -6.85 7.81 -4.60
CA THR A 78 -6.77 7.19 -5.93
C THR A 78 -7.53 8.04 -6.95
N TYR A 79 -6.89 8.30 -8.09
CA TYR A 79 -7.46 9.15 -9.15
C TYR A 79 -7.53 8.36 -10.46
N GLY A 80 -8.71 8.29 -11.08
CA GLY A 80 -8.87 7.60 -12.38
C GLY A 80 -8.54 6.11 -12.36
N ALA A 81 -8.47 5.50 -11.16
CA ALA A 81 -8.20 4.08 -10.99
C ALA A 81 -9.48 3.26 -11.21
N SER A 82 -9.32 2.05 -11.74
CA SER A 82 -10.39 1.06 -11.65
C SER A 82 -10.50 0.57 -10.21
N ALA A 83 -11.72 0.42 -9.69
CA ALA A 83 -11.92 -0.20 -8.38
C ALA A 83 -11.28 -1.60 -8.34
N ALA A 84 -10.44 -1.87 -7.33
CA ALA A 84 -9.80 -3.17 -7.14
C ALA A 84 -10.77 -4.23 -6.59
N SER A 85 -11.93 -3.82 -6.07
CA SER A 85 -12.94 -4.66 -5.43
C SER A 85 -14.35 -4.11 -5.71
N VAL A 86 -15.36 -4.97 -5.63
CA VAL A 86 -16.78 -4.58 -5.62
C VAL A 86 -17.24 -4.13 -4.23
N GLU A 87 -16.55 -4.59 -3.19
CA GLU A 87 -16.78 -4.18 -1.81
C GLU A 87 -15.92 -2.96 -1.48
N PRO A 88 -16.46 -1.96 -0.75
CA PRO A 88 -15.68 -0.82 -0.27
C PRO A 88 -14.49 -1.26 0.57
N MET A 89 -13.36 -0.58 0.43
CA MET A 89 -12.23 -0.81 1.32
C MET A 89 -12.49 -0.25 2.71
N THR A 90 -11.96 -0.93 3.72
CA THR A 90 -12.09 -0.54 5.13
C THR A 90 -10.74 -0.26 5.74
N ASN A 91 -10.63 0.80 6.53
CA ASN A 91 -9.47 1.12 7.33
C ASN A 91 -9.74 0.86 8.82
N ALA A 92 -9.31 -0.30 9.32
CA ALA A 92 -9.47 -0.66 10.73
C ALA A 92 -8.67 0.23 11.71
N LEU A 93 -7.78 1.08 11.21
CA LEU A 93 -6.99 2.00 12.01
C LEU A 93 -7.73 3.32 12.29
N ARG A 94 -8.95 3.50 11.79
CA ARG A 94 -9.76 4.71 11.92
C ARG A 94 -11.13 4.40 12.50
N GLU A 95 -11.67 5.31 13.30
CA GLU A 95 -12.97 5.15 13.99
C GLU A 95 -14.15 5.03 13.02
N ASP A 96 -14.09 5.74 11.90
CA ASP A 96 -15.09 5.71 10.84
C ASP A 96 -14.96 4.49 9.91
N GLY A 97 -13.90 3.68 10.08
CA GLY A 97 -13.61 2.54 9.23
C GLY A 97 -13.25 2.89 7.78
N CYS A 98 -13.05 4.18 7.45
CA CYS A 98 -12.81 4.65 6.08
C CYS A 98 -11.36 5.10 5.91
N PHE A 99 -10.79 4.90 4.73
CA PHE A 99 -9.57 5.61 4.36
C PHE A 99 -9.89 7.10 4.16
N LYS A 100 -9.00 7.97 4.63
CA LYS A 100 -9.09 9.39 4.27
C LYS A 100 -8.64 9.54 2.82
N GLY A 101 -9.53 10.00 1.94
CA GLY A 101 -9.22 10.40 0.57
C GLY A 101 -10.30 10.11 -0.46
#